data_AF-A0A531AGP3-F1
#
_entry.id   AF-A0A531AGP3-F1
#
_cell.length_a   1.000
_cell.length_b   1.000
_cell.length_c   1.000
_cell.angle_alpha   90.00
_cell.angle_beta   90.00
_cell.angle_gamma   90.00
#
_symmetry.space_group_name_H-M   'P 1'
#
loop_
_entity.id
_entity.type
_entity.pdbx_description
1 polymer ?
#
loop_
_entity_poly.entity_id
_entity_poly.type
_entity_poly.pdbx_seq_one_letter_code
_entity_poly.pdbx_strand_id
1 'polypeptide(L)'
;VVQVLPPDQARSSILNAARCLTPGGEIAIAGWGVVDDDRLGPPEGVFLNLTFLNLYRHGESYTEGQYRAWMTEAGFRDISRSRLPDGSTLFRARLTG
;
A
#
# COMPACT_ATOMS: atom_id res chain seq x y z
N VAL A 1 -3.79 6.03 4.75
CA VAL A 1 -4.68 4.97 4.23
C VAL A 1 -4.90 5.24 2.75
N VAL A 2 -4.20 4.54 1.87
CA VAL A 2 -4.38 4.72 0.40
C VAL A 2 -5.65 4.01 -0.10
N GLN A 3 -6.20 3.10 0.71
CA GLN A 3 -7.40 2.30 0.47
C GLN A 3 -8.71 3.12 0.44
N VAL A 4 -8.69 4.40 0.81
CA VAL A 4 -9.85 5.30 0.70
C VAL A 4 -9.92 6.01 -0.66
N LEU A 5 -8.86 5.89 -1.45
CA LEU A 5 -8.70 6.48 -2.77
C LEU A 5 -8.91 5.39 -3.83
N PRO A 6 -9.35 5.73 -5.05
CA PRO A 6 -9.31 4.81 -6.18
C PRO A 6 -7.86 4.43 -6.56
N PRO A 7 -7.64 3.33 -7.32
CA PRO A 7 -6.31 2.78 -7.56
C PRO A 7 -5.32 3.76 -8.19
N ASP A 8 -5.78 4.60 -9.12
CA ASP A 8 -4.99 5.61 -9.82
C ASP A 8 -4.52 6.73 -8.86
N GLN A 9 -5.38 7.13 -7.93
CA GLN A 9 -5.06 8.14 -6.90
C GLN A 9 -4.21 7.57 -5.77
N ALA A 10 -4.42 6.31 -5.38
CA ALA A 10 -3.55 5.58 -4.46
C ALA A 10 -2.13 5.51 -5.00
N ARG A 11 -1.98 5.06 -6.26
CA ARG A 11 -0.72 5.07 -7.00
C ARG A 11 -0.10 6.47 -7.05
N SER A 12 -0.87 7.46 -7.51
CA SER A 12 -0.37 8.85 -7.64
C SER A 12 0.10 9.42 -6.31
N SER A 13 -0.54 9.06 -5.20
CA SER A 13 -0.13 9.48 -3.86
C SER A 13 1.24 8.92 -3.46
N ILE A 14 1.51 7.65 -3.79
CA ILE A 14 2.81 7.01 -3.54
C ILE A 14 3.90 7.65 -4.40
N LEU A 15 3.62 7.89 -5.69
CA LEU A 15 4.55 8.58 -6.60
C LEU A 15 4.83 10.01 -6.12
N ASN A 16 3.80 10.74 -5.69
CA ASN A 16 3.94 12.09 -5.14
C ASN A 16 4.81 12.09 -3.88
N ALA A 17 4.59 11.14 -2.96
CA ALA A 17 5.39 11.02 -1.76
C ALA A 17 6.87 10.81 -2.10
N ALA A 18 7.18 9.93 -3.06
CA ALA A 18 8.55 9.68 -3.51
C ALA A 18 9.23 10.95 -4.07
N ARG A 19 8.51 11.77 -4.85
CA ARG A 19 9.02 13.03 -5.40
C ARG A 19 9.40 14.07 -4.34
N CYS A 20 8.87 13.93 -3.13
CA CYS A 20 9.19 14.82 -2.01
C CYS A 20 10.39 14.34 -1.17
N LEU A 21 10.92 13.14 -1.44
CA LEU A 21 12.06 12.60 -0.70
C LEU A 21 13.39 13.01 -1.35
N THR A 22 14.41 13.19 -0.51
CA THR A 22 15.80 13.29 -0.99
C THR A 22 16.30 11.93 -1.49
N PRO A 23 17.32 11.90 -2.37
CA PRO A 23 17.99 10.65 -2.76
C PRO A 23 18.38 9.82 -1.53
N GLY A 24 18.08 8.51 -1.55
CA GLY A 24 18.30 7.61 -0.42
C GLY A 24 17.27 7.68 0.72
N GLY A 25 16.24 8.53 0.63
CA GLY A 25 15.15 8.62 1.60
C GLY A 25 14.28 7.36 1.67
N GLU A 26 13.49 7.19 2.72
CA GLU A 26 12.66 6.00 2.95
C GLU A 26 11.17 6.33 2.97
N ILE A 27 10.35 5.33 2.63
CA ILE A 27 8.89 5.37 2.80
C ILE A 27 8.43 4.20 3.67
N ALA A 28 7.43 4.46 4.51
CA ALA A 28 6.71 3.47 5.28
C ALA A 28 5.21 3.59 4.99
N ILE A 29 4.58 2.52 4.50
CA ILE A 29 3.12 2.46 4.29
C ILE A 29 2.56 1.43 5.25
N ALA A 30 1.81 1.89 6.25
CA ALA A 30 1.22 1.04 7.27
C ALA A 30 -0.31 1.04 7.18
N GLY A 31 -0.93 -0.09 7.48
CA GLY A 31 -2.37 -0.20 7.63
C GLY A 31 -2.91 -1.60 7.42
N TRP A 32 -4.24 -1.69 7.46
CA TRP A 32 -4.98 -2.92 7.26
C TRP A 32 -5.57 -3.00 5.85
N GLY A 33 -6.10 -4.16 5.48
CA GLY A 33 -6.78 -4.32 4.20
C GLY A 33 -5.82 -4.45 3.02
N VAL A 34 -4.62 -4.98 3.25
CA VAL A 34 -3.79 -5.54 2.18
C VAL A 34 -4.26 -6.97 1.96
N VAL A 35 -4.53 -7.31 0.70
CA VAL A 35 -4.95 -8.66 0.30
C VAL A 35 -3.86 -9.35 -0.51
N ASP A 36 -3.92 -10.67 -0.58
CA ASP A 36 -3.08 -11.48 -1.45
C ASP A 36 -3.47 -11.22 -2.93
N ASP A 37 -2.62 -11.60 -3.88
CA ASP A 37 -2.83 -11.28 -5.29
C ASP A 37 -4.07 -11.98 -5.90
N ASP A 38 -4.46 -13.13 -5.36
CA ASP A 38 -5.72 -13.80 -5.70
C ASP A 38 -6.95 -13.18 -5.03
N ARG A 39 -6.73 -12.24 -4.10
CA ARG A 39 -7.74 -11.53 -3.30
C ARG A 39 -8.61 -12.42 -2.41
N LEU A 40 -8.16 -13.64 -2.11
CA LEU A 40 -8.88 -14.59 -1.26
C LEU A 40 -8.42 -14.55 0.19
N GLY A 41 -7.23 -13.98 0.45
CA GLY A 41 -6.66 -13.87 1.77
C GLY A 41 -5.97 -12.52 2.00
N PRO A 42 -5.57 -12.25 3.25
CA PRO A 42 -6.06 -12.93 4.45
C PRO A 42 -7.53 -12.53 4.76
N PRO A 43 -8.29 -13.31 5.55
CA PRO A 43 -9.71 -13.06 5.82
C PRO A 43 -10.02 -11.65 6.34
N GLU A 44 -9.16 -11.10 7.21
CA GLU A 44 -9.28 -9.73 7.71
C GLU A 44 -9.11 -8.67 6.61
N GLY A 45 -8.26 -8.96 5.61
CA GLY A 45 -8.08 -8.11 4.44
C GLY A 45 -9.32 -8.09 3.55
N VAL A 46 -9.89 -9.28 3.31
CA VAL A 46 -11.14 -9.44 2.54
C VAL A 46 -12.32 -8.77 3.24
N PHE A 47 -12.45 -8.93 4.57
CA PHE A 47 -13.46 -8.23 5.36
C PHE A 47 -13.35 -6.71 5.27
N LEU A 48 -12.11 -6.19 5.35
CA LEU A 48 -11.90 -4.75 5.22
C LEU A 48 -12.17 -4.23 3.82
N ASN A 49 -11.94 -5.01 2.77
CA ASN A 49 -12.34 -4.63 1.42
C ASN A 49 -13.85 -4.33 1.35
N LEU A 50 -14.67 -5.21 1.91
CA LEU A 50 -16.12 -4.99 2.02
C LEU A 50 -16.44 -3.73 2.84
N THR A 51 -15.69 -3.49 3.91
CA THR A 51 -15.84 -2.28 4.73
C THR A 51 -15.52 -1.01 3.94
N PHE A 52 -14.42 -0.99 3.20
CA PHE A 52 -14.01 0.18 2.40
C PHE A 52 -15.00 0.51 1.29
N LEU A 53 -15.53 -0.52 0.61
CA LEU A 53 -16.57 -0.37 -0.42
C LEU A 53 -17.86 0.28 0.12
N ASN A 54 -18.16 0.09 1.42
CA ASN A 54 -19.34 0.68 2.06
C ASN A 54 -19.07 2.09 2.60
N LEU A 55 -17.87 2.36 3.11
CA LEU A 55 -17.56 3.62 3.79
C LEU A 55 -17.03 4.72 2.87
N TYR A 56 -16.36 4.35 1.78
CA TYR A 56 -15.73 5.30 0.87
C TYR A 56 -16.19 5.05 -0.55
N ARG A 57 -16.58 6.12 -1.26
CA ARG A 57 -17.09 6.05 -2.65
C ARG A 57 -16.18 5.25 -3.59
N HIS A 58 -14.88 5.28 -3.34
CA HIS A 58 -13.86 4.60 -4.13
C HIS A 58 -12.94 3.73 -3.25
N GLY A 59 -13.43 3.29 -2.09
CA GLY A 59 -12.63 2.52 -1.17
C GLY A 59 -12.41 1.09 -1.64
N GLU A 60 -11.17 0.61 -1.57
CA GLU A 60 -10.80 -0.74 -1.98
C GLU A 60 -9.52 -1.20 -1.28
N SER A 61 -9.45 -2.50 -0.97
CA SER A 61 -8.23 -3.18 -0.59
C SER A 61 -7.35 -3.50 -1.80
N TYR A 62 -6.06 -3.20 -1.68
CA TYR A 62 -5.08 -3.46 -2.74
C TYR A 62 -4.22 -4.68 -2.44
N THR A 63 -3.79 -5.36 -3.50
CA THR A 63 -2.95 -6.55 -3.38
C THR A 63 -1.50 -6.18 -3.04
N GLU A 64 -0.75 -7.11 -2.45
CA GLU A 64 0.70 -6.94 -2.29
C GLU A 64 1.41 -6.60 -3.61
N GLY A 65 1.04 -7.27 -4.71
CA GLY A 65 1.56 -6.99 -6.04
C GLY A 65 1.30 -5.55 -6.49
N GLN A 66 0.12 -4.98 -6.20
CA GLN A 66 -0.19 -3.58 -6.51
C GLN A 66 0.69 -2.61 -5.71
N TYR A 67 0.85 -2.83 -4.40
CA TYR A 67 1.75 -2.01 -3.58
C TYR A 67 3.19 -2.05 -4.11
N ARG A 68 3.70 -3.25 -4.39
CA ARG A 68 5.05 -3.44 -4.93
C ARG A 68 5.21 -2.73 -6.27
N ALA A 69 4.26 -2.88 -7.19
CA ALA A 69 4.29 -2.24 -8.49
C ALA A 69 4.36 -0.71 -8.38
N TRP A 70 3.50 -0.10 -7.55
CA TRP A 70 3.49 1.35 -7.37
C TRP A 70 4.76 1.87 -6.69
N MET A 71 5.29 1.14 -5.71
CA MET A 71 6.55 1.51 -5.04
C MET A 71 7.75 1.38 -5.98
N THR A 72 7.83 0.30 -6.77
CA THR A 72 8.88 0.13 -7.78
C THR A 72 8.81 1.22 -8.84
N GLU A 73 7.60 1.55 -9.31
CA GLU A 73 7.41 2.62 -10.27
C GLU A 73 7.84 3.98 -9.74
N ALA A 74 7.62 4.24 -8.45
CA ALA A 74 8.06 5.45 -7.77
C ALA A 74 9.59 5.52 -7.53
N GLY A 75 10.35 4.49 -7.93
CA GLY A 75 11.81 4.44 -7.79
C GLY A 75 12.30 3.81 -6.48
N PHE A 76 11.43 3.20 -5.69
CA PHE A 76 11.84 2.52 -4.46
C PHE A 76 12.46 1.15 -4.76
N ARG A 77 13.50 0.80 -3.98
CA ARG A 77 14.12 -0.53 -3.91
C ARG A 77 14.02 -1.10 -2.50
N ASP A 78 14.46 -2.34 -2.33
CA ASP A 78 14.49 -3.04 -1.04
C ASP A 78 13.11 -3.11 -0.37
N ILE A 79 12.05 -3.28 -1.18
CA ILE A 79 10.66 -3.29 -0.70
C ILE A 79 10.41 -4.53 0.16
N SER A 80 10.23 -4.30 1.45
CA SER A 80 9.94 -5.33 2.45
C SER A 80 8.52 -5.18 2.98
N ARG A 81 7.88 -6.33 3.28
CA ARG A 81 6.59 -6.43 3.94
C ARG A 81 6.80 -7.09 5.30
N SER A 82 6.23 -6.52 6.35
CA SER A 82 6.20 -7.10 7.69
C SER A 82 4.85 -6.85 8.36
N ARG A 83 4.64 -7.44 9.55
CA ARG A 83 3.48 -7.14 10.40
C ARG A 83 3.93 -6.37 11.64
N LEU A 84 3.16 -5.36 12.01
CA LEU A 84 3.31 -4.63 13.26
C LEU A 84 2.72 -5.44 14.43
N PRO A 85 3.04 -5.11 15.70
CA PRO A 85 2.49 -5.82 16.86
C PRO A 85 0.96 -5.80 16.95
N ASP A 86 0.31 -4.81 16.34
CA ASP A 86 -1.15 -4.73 16.25
C ASP A 86 -1.75 -5.63 15.15
N GLY A 87 -0.91 -6.30 14.34
CA GLY A 87 -1.32 -7.16 13.24
C GLY A 87 -1.44 -6.46 11.89
N SER A 88 -1.33 -5.13 11.83
CA SER A 88 -1.39 -4.38 10.58
C SER A 88 -0.16 -4.64 9.70
N THR A 89 -0.33 -4.49 8.38
CA THR A 89 0.78 -4.65 7.43
C THR A 89 1.61 -3.37 7.38
N LEU A 90 2.94 -3.54 7.28
CA LEU A 90 3.89 -2.48 7.03
C LEU A 90 4.71 -2.79 5.79
N PHE A 91 4.67 -1.90 4.80
CA PHE A 91 5.66 -1.86 3.73
C PHE A 91 6.73 -0.83 4.05
N ARG A 92 8.00 -1.19 3.84
CA ARG A 92 9.15 -0.26 3.89
C ARG A 92 9.98 -0.38 2.63
N ALA A 93 10.47 0.74 2.13
CA ALA A 93 11.37 0.76 0.99
C ALA A 93 12.23 2.03 0.98
N ARG A 94 13.31 2.01 0.21
CA ARG A 94 14.27 3.11 0.09
C ARG A 94 14.34 3.63 -1.34
N LEU A 95 14.27 4.94 -1.51
CA LEU A 95 14.37 5.60 -2.79
C LEU A 95 15.81 5.48 -3.31
N THR A 96 15.96 5.20 -4.60
CA THR A 96 17.29 5.19 -5.21
C THR A 96 18.00 6.53 -5.07
N GLY A 97 19.31 6.45 -4.84
CA GLY A 97 20.23 7.58 -4.93
C GLY A 97 20.36 8.08 -6.36
#